data_AF-A0A926ALF6-F1
#
_entry.id   AF-A0A926ALF6-F1
#
_cell.length_a   1.000
_cell.length_b   1.000
_cell.length_c   1.000
_cell.angle_alpha   90.00
_cell.angle_beta   90.00
_cell.angle_gamma   90.00
#
_symmetry.space_group_name_H-M   'P 1'
#
loop_
_entity.id
_entity.type
_entity.pdbx_description
1 polymer ?
#
loop_
_entity_poly.entity_id
_entity_poly.type
_entity_poly.pdbx_seq_one_letter_code
_entity_poly.pdbx_strand_id
1 'polypeptide(L)'
;MAKTRKANKRPVETESRATRAPMSAATRRVRHVALIVDTAVAPRRQMLRGVAQYIQEHEPWAVYLKPVGVEKALRDWLLHWEGDGIIAAVHEPDNPLLKQRGLPVVDVAGAITLPGVPLIHANDFSIGRVGAEHLLERGFRHFGFLEQPDKYWSVRRRDGFISAIKQKGHTC
;
A
#
# COMPACT_ATOMS: atom_id res chain seq x y z
N MET A 1 8.91 -34.71 71.98
CA MET A 1 8.05 -35.17 70.86
C MET A 1 6.78 -34.32 70.85
N ALA A 2 6.39 -33.73 69.71
CA ALA A 2 5.19 -32.89 69.60
C ALA A 2 4.43 -33.20 68.30
N LYS A 3 3.09 -33.13 68.33
CA LYS A 3 2.23 -33.67 67.26
C LYS A 3 2.08 -32.71 66.08
N THR A 4 2.19 -33.23 64.87
CA THR A 4 2.14 -32.49 63.60
C THR A 4 0.79 -31.78 63.38
N ARG A 5 0.82 -30.49 63.02
CA ARG A 5 -0.37 -29.75 62.57
C ARG A 5 -0.81 -30.25 61.19
N LYS A 6 -2.10 -30.56 60.99
CA LYS A 6 -2.66 -30.80 59.65
C LYS A 6 -2.64 -29.50 58.84
N ALA A 7 -1.88 -29.46 57.74
CA ALA A 7 -1.95 -28.40 56.76
C ALA A 7 -3.00 -28.76 55.69
N ASN A 8 -4.05 -27.94 55.56
CA ASN A 8 -5.08 -28.13 54.55
C ASN A 8 -4.56 -27.71 53.17
N LYS A 9 -4.34 -28.67 52.27
CA LYS A 9 -4.01 -28.39 50.85
C LYS A 9 -5.20 -28.76 49.97
N ARG A 10 -5.81 -27.74 49.35
CA ARG A 10 -6.70 -27.93 48.19
C ARG A 10 -5.86 -28.51 47.03
N PRO A 11 -6.43 -29.35 46.15
CA PRO A 11 -5.78 -29.67 44.88
C PRO A 11 -5.54 -28.39 44.10
N VAL A 12 -4.36 -28.24 43.51
CA VAL A 12 -4.13 -27.27 42.44
C VAL A 12 -4.46 -27.99 41.14
N GLU A 13 -5.52 -27.56 40.48
CA GLU A 13 -5.89 -28.09 39.17
C GLU A 13 -4.73 -27.82 38.21
N THR A 14 -4.12 -28.90 37.70
CA THR A 14 -3.04 -28.80 36.74
C THR A 14 -3.68 -28.64 35.37
N GLU A 15 -3.84 -27.41 34.91
CA GLU A 15 -4.37 -27.13 33.57
C GLU A 15 -3.56 -27.88 32.52
N SER A 16 -4.16 -28.91 31.95
CA SER A 16 -3.59 -29.67 30.85
C SER A 16 -3.49 -28.74 29.64
N ARG A 17 -2.31 -28.16 29.44
CA ARG A 17 -1.96 -27.27 28.32
C ARG A 17 -2.28 -27.96 26.99
N ALA A 18 -3.50 -27.73 26.49
CA ALA A 18 -4.04 -28.47 25.37
C ALA A 18 -3.17 -28.29 24.13
N THR A 19 -2.45 -29.34 23.75
CA THR A 19 -1.69 -29.38 22.51
C THR A 19 -2.66 -29.17 21.36
N ARG A 20 -2.63 -27.99 20.74
CA ARG A 20 -3.38 -27.73 19.50
C ARG A 20 -2.99 -28.83 18.51
N ALA A 21 -3.95 -29.68 18.16
CA ALA A 21 -3.76 -30.64 17.08
C ALA A 21 -3.35 -29.87 15.81
N PRO A 22 -2.44 -30.41 14.99
CA PRO A 22 -2.10 -29.78 13.72
C PRO A 22 -3.36 -29.71 12.87
N MET A 23 -3.89 -28.51 12.67
CA MET A 23 -4.96 -28.28 11.69
C MET A 23 -4.46 -28.77 10.33
N SER A 24 -5.31 -29.52 9.63
CA SER A 24 -4.97 -30.17 8.36
C SER A 24 -4.20 -29.23 7.44
N ALA A 25 -2.94 -29.58 7.16
CA ALA A 25 -2.04 -28.82 6.30
C ALA A 25 -2.41 -29.03 4.82
N ALA A 26 -3.65 -28.67 4.45
CA ALA A 26 -4.00 -28.39 3.07
C ALA A 26 -3.02 -27.33 2.56
N THR A 27 -2.15 -27.72 1.63
CA THR A 27 -1.02 -26.89 1.17
C THR A 27 -1.54 -25.61 0.53
N ARG A 28 -1.59 -24.53 1.31
CA ARG A 28 -2.13 -23.25 0.88
C ARG A 28 -1.27 -22.70 -0.25
N ARG A 29 -1.84 -22.68 -1.46
CA ARG A 29 -1.17 -22.29 -2.70
C ARG A 29 -0.49 -20.93 -2.53
N VAL A 30 0.82 -20.88 -2.83
CA VAL A 30 1.60 -19.65 -2.93
C VAL A 30 0.92 -18.70 -3.91
N ARG A 31 0.64 -17.47 -3.48
CA ARG A 31 0.01 -16.46 -4.33
C ARG A 31 1.05 -15.83 -5.26
N HIS A 32 0.76 -15.78 -6.54
CA HIS A 32 1.61 -15.16 -7.55
C HIS A 32 1.15 -13.71 -7.77
N VAL A 33 1.97 -12.74 -7.37
CA VAL A 33 1.60 -11.30 -7.41
C VAL A 33 2.58 -10.50 -8.24
N ALA A 34 2.08 -9.78 -9.24
CA ALA A 34 2.88 -8.87 -10.04
C ALA A 34 2.99 -7.50 -9.34
N LEU A 35 4.21 -6.98 -9.20
CA LEU A 35 4.47 -5.62 -8.75
C LEU A 35 4.97 -4.82 -9.96
N ILE A 36 4.06 -4.10 -10.61
CA ILE A 36 4.38 -3.25 -11.77
C ILE A 36 4.77 -1.89 -11.21
N VAL A 37 6.00 -1.77 -10.69
CA VAL A 37 6.49 -0.56 -10.01
C VAL A 37 7.92 -0.22 -10.43
N ASP A 38 8.15 1.03 -10.82
CA ASP A 38 9.49 1.58 -11.03
C ASP A 38 10.25 1.69 -9.69
N THR A 39 11.54 1.34 -9.69
CA THR A 39 12.42 1.44 -8.51
C THR A 39 13.25 2.72 -8.45
N ALA A 40 13.23 3.60 -9.46
CA ALA A 40 14.09 4.79 -9.52
C ALA A 40 13.79 5.82 -8.41
N VAL A 41 12.54 5.97 -8.00
CA VAL A 41 12.13 6.94 -6.96
C VAL A 41 11.92 6.31 -5.56
N ALA A 42 12.27 7.06 -4.51
CA ALA A 42 12.24 6.57 -3.13
C ALA A 42 10.86 6.09 -2.62
N PRO A 43 9.71 6.73 -2.93
CA PRO A 43 8.40 6.27 -2.47
C PRO A 43 8.05 4.86 -3.00
N ARG A 44 8.45 4.53 -4.23
CA ARG A 44 8.22 3.19 -4.80
C ARG A 44 9.08 2.13 -4.11
N ARG A 45 10.33 2.46 -3.76
CA ARG A 45 11.18 1.60 -2.93
C ARG A 45 10.64 1.41 -1.51
N GLN A 46 9.87 2.36 -0.97
CA GLN A 46 9.14 2.19 0.29
C GLN A 46 7.92 1.26 0.10
N MET A 47 7.17 1.37 -1.00
CA MET A 47 6.08 0.43 -1.32
C MET A 47 6.58 -1.02 -1.41
N LEU A 48 7.72 -1.26 -2.06
CA LEU A 48 8.35 -2.59 -2.11
C LEU A 48 8.74 -3.13 -0.72
N ARG A 49 9.21 -2.27 0.19
CA ARG A 49 9.50 -2.66 1.58
C ARG A 49 8.21 -3.04 2.33
N GLY A 50 7.12 -2.30 2.13
CA GLY A 50 5.82 -2.62 2.72
C GLY A 50 5.28 -3.98 2.26
N VAL A 51 5.40 -4.31 0.97
CA VAL A 51 5.02 -5.63 0.45
C VAL A 51 5.93 -6.73 1.01
N ALA A 52 7.25 -6.50 1.07
CA ALA A 52 8.20 -7.45 1.64
C ALA A 52 7.97 -7.71 3.14
N GLN A 53 7.62 -6.66 3.91
CA GLN A 53 7.24 -6.77 5.32
C GLN A 53 5.94 -7.57 5.48
N TYR A 54 4.90 -7.25 4.69
CA TYR A 54 3.64 -7.99 4.72
C TYR A 54 3.86 -9.49 4.50
N ILE A 55 4.69 -9.88 3.51
CA ILE A 55 5.01 -11.29 3.21
C ILE A 55 5.78 -11.96 4.36
N GLN A 56 6.63 -11.23 5.08
CA GLN A 56 7.36 -11.75 6.26
C GLN A 56 6.43 -11.94 7.48
N GLU A 57 5.41 -11.09 7.63
CA GLU A 57 4.44 -11.13 8.73
C GLU A 57 3.26 -12.09 8.47
N HIS A 58 2.99 -12.45 7.21
CA HIS A 58 1.80 -13.20 6.80
C HIS A 58 2.14 -14.51 6.06
N GLU A 59 1.97 -14.55 4.73
CA GLU A 59 2.05 -15.75 3.91
C GLU A 59 2.99 -15.58 2.71
N PRO A 60 3.71 -16.63 2.29
CA PRO A 60 4.64 -16.54 1.17
C PRO A 60 3.92 -16.24 -0.15
N TRP A 61 4.30 -15.13 -0.78
CA TRP A 61 3.89 -14.76 -2.13
C TRP A 61 5.08 -14.84 -3.10
N ALA A 62 4.86 -15.38 -4.29
CA ALA A 62 5.80 -15.27 -5.41
C ALA A 62 5.64 -13.90 -6.05
N VAL A 63 6.62 -13.02 -5.84
CA VAL A 63 6.60 -11.61 -6.28
C VAL A 63 7.33 -11.44 -7.61
N TYR A 64 6.63 -10.89 -8.60
CA TYR A 64 7.17 -10.60 -9.93
C TYR A 64 7.30 -9.09 -10.11
N LEU A 65 8.50 -8.56 -9.85
CA LEU A 65 8.82 -7.14 -10.09
C LEU A 65 8.98 -6.86 -11.59
N LYS A 66 8.29 -5.85 -12.10
CA LYS A 66 8.49 -5.29 -13.44
C LYS A 66 8.64 -3.77 -13.36
N PRO A 67 9.73 -3.19 -13.89
CA PRO A 67 9.87 -1.73 -13.99
C PRO A 67 8.90 -1.16 -15.04
N VAL A 68 8.57 0.12 -14.89
CA VAL A 68 7.83 0.92 -15.88
C VAL A 68 8.83 1.48 -16.90
N GLY A 69 8.40 1.80 -18.13
CA GLY A 69 9.28 2.24 -19.23
C GLY A 69 9.67 1.15 -20.22
N VAL A 70 8.97 0.01 -20.23
CA VAL A 70 9.13 -1.09 -21.20
C VAL A 70 7.76 -1.65 -21.60
N GLU A 71 6.88 -0.76 -22.05
CA GLU A 71 5.42 -0.95 -22.17
C GLU A 71 5.07 -2.16 -23.04
N LYS A 72 5.81 -2.37 -24.14
CA LYS A 72 5.65 -3.56 -24.99
C LYS A 72 6.02 -4.85 -24.27
N ALA A 73 7.15 -4.90 -23.57
CA ALA A 73 7.57 -6.12 -22.85
C ALA A 73 6.68 -6.40 -21.63
N LEU A 74 6.15 -5.36 -20.98
CA LEU A 74 5.13 -5.50 -19.95
C LEU A 74 3.82 -6.06 -20.53
N ARG A 75 3.39 -5.55 -21.70
CA ARG A 75 2.23 -6.07 -22.43
C ARG A 75 2.38 -7.54 -22.79
N ASP A 76 3.47 -7.86 -23.48
CA ASP A 76 3.73 -9.20 -23.98
C ASP A 76 3.95 -10.19 -22.81
N TRP A 77 4.54 -9.76 -21.69
CA TRP A 77 4.65 -10.59 -20.49
C TRP A 77 3.29 -10.90 -19.84
N LEU A 78 2.35 -9.94 -19.81
CA LEU A 78 0.98 -10.20 -19.37
C LEU A 78 0.20 -11.10 -20.37
N LEU A 79 0.76 -11.43 -21.54
CA LEU A 79 0.19 -12.28 -22.63
C LEU A 79 0.97 -13.77 -22.87
N HIS A 80 1.09 -14.02 -21.48
CA HIS A 80 1.28 -15.34 -20.80
C HIS A 80 1.49 -15.40 -19.27
N TRP A 81 1.63 -14.30 -18.52
CA TRP A 81 1.74 -14.41 -17.06
C TRP A 81 0.45 -14.93 -16.41
N GLU A 82 0.57 -16.04 -15.68
CA GLU A 82 -0.49 -16.63 -14.86
C GLU A 82 -0.21 -16.34 -13.38
N GLY A 83 -1.12 -15.62 -12.75
CA GLY A 83 -1.01 -15.27 -11.34
C GLY A 83 -2.35 -14.91 -10.68
N ASP A 84 -2.28 -14.52 -9.41
CA ASP A 84 -3.43 -14.31 -8.53
C ASP A 84 -3.85 -12.82 -8.43
N GLY A 85 -2.98 -11.87 -8.78
CA GLY A 85 -3.30 -10.44 -8.75
C GLY A 85 -2.12 -9.51 -9.06
N ILE A 86 -2.42 -8.21 -9.20
CA ILE A 86 -1.48 -7.17 -9.65
C ILE A 86 -1.54 -5.96 -8.71
N ILE A 87 -0.39 -5.46 -8.27
CA ILE A 87 -0.24 -4.13 -7.67
C ILE A 87 0.48 -3.25 -8.67
N ALA A 88 -0.18 -2.17 -9.12
CA ALA A 88 0.22 -1.41 -10.29
C ALA A 88 0.50 0.06 -9.98
N ALA A 89 1.70 0.51 -10.32
CA ALA A 89 2.11 1.91 -10.34
C ALA A 89 2.20 2.45 -11.78
N VAL A 90 1.29 2.03 -12.66
CA VAL A 90 1.23 2.48 -14.05
C VAL A 90 0.87 3.96 -14.14
N HIS A 91 1.26 4.62 -15.23
CA HIS A 91 0.91 6.02 -15.51
C HIS A 91 -0.02 6.20 -16.71
N GLU A 92 -0.29 5.15 -17.47
CA GLU A 92 -1.30 5.15 -18.54
C GLU A 92 -2.64 4.63 -17.99
N PRO A 93 -3.75 5.39 -18.13
CA PRO A 93 -5.04 5.05 -17.51
C PRO A 93 -5.71 3.85 -18.17
N ASP A 94 -5.60 3.74 -19.49
CA ASP A 94 -6.19 2.69 -20.31
C ASP A 94 -5.15 1.63 -20.70
N ASN A 95 -4.80 0.77 -19.75
CA ASN A 95 -4.12 -0.48 -20.07
C ASN A 95 -5.18 -1.59 -20.29
N PRO A 96 -5.59 -1.89 -21.54
CA PRO A 96 -6.68 -2.84 -21.83
C PRO A 96 -6.40 -4.27 -21.38
N LEU A 97 -5.14 -4.61 -21.08
CA LEU A 97 -4.73 -5.92 -20.59
C LEU A 97 -5.29 -6.22 -19.20
N LEU A 98 -5.39 -5.18 -18.36
CA LEU A 98 -6.00 -5.26 -17.03
C LEU A 98 -7.50 -5.58 -17.15
N LYS A 99 -8.17 -5.00 -18.16
CA LYS A 99 -9.56 -5.33 -18.51
C LYS A 99 -9.69 -6.77 -19.03
N GLN A 100 -8.83 -7.17 -19.98
CA GLN A 100 -8.91 -8.45 -20.68
C GLN A 100 -8.61 -9.69 -19.81
N ARG A 101 -7.76 -9.56 -18.78
CA ARG A 101 -7.35 -10.71 -17.96
C ARG A 101 -8.28 -11.04 -16.79
N GLY A 102 -9.15 -10.13 -16.36
CA GLY A 102 -10.03 -10.33 -15.21
C GLY A 102 -9.32 -10.53 -13.86
N LEU A 103 -8.01 -10.27 -13.80
CA LEU A 103 -7.22 -10.40 -12.57
C LEU A 103 -7.52 -9.25 -11.60
N PRO A 104 -7.50 -9.48 -10.28
CA PRO A 104 -7.55 -8.41 -9.29
C PRO A 104 -6.39 -7.43 -9.47
N VAL A 105 -6.68 -6.13 -9.51
CA VAL A 105 -5.70 -5.04 -9.61
C VAL A 105 -5.86 -4.09 -8.43
N VAL A 106 -4.75 -3.59 -7.88
CA VAL A 106 -4.71 -2.46 -6.96
C VAL A 106 -3.86 -1.35 -7.58
N ASP A 107 -4.42 -0.14 -7.71
CA ASP A 107 -3.66 1.04 -8.14
C ASP A 107 -2.88 1.63 -6.94
N VAL A 108 -1.62 1.98 -7.16
CA VAL A 108 -0.77 2.73 -6.20
C VAL A 108 -0.12 3.97 -6.83
N ALA A 109 -0.53 4.37 -8.03
CA ALA A 109 -0.13 5.60 -8.72
C ALA A 109 -1.25 6.65 -8.83
N GLY A 110 -2.52 6.24 -8.80
CA GLY A 110 -3.67 7.15 -8.98
C GLY A 110 -3.86 7.53 -10.45
N ALA A 111 -3.68 6.57 -11.35
CA ALA A 111 -3.82 6.74 -12.79
C ALA A 111 -4.86 5.80 -13.40
N ILE A 112 -5.21 4.69 -12.74
CA ILE A 112 -6.11 3.68 -13.29
C ILE A 112 -7.55 4.17 -13.17
N THR A 113 -8.18 4.51 -14.30
CA THR A 113 -9.56 5.05 -14.37
C THR A 113 -10.65 3.96 -14.38
N LEU A 114 -10.27 2.70 -14.14
CA LEU A 114 -11.12 1.53 -14.30
C LEU A 114 -12.13 1.39 -13.15
N PRO A 115 -13.44 1.33 -13.42
CA PRO A 115 -14.45 1.08 -12.39
C PRO A 115 -14.16 -0.20 -11.60
N GLY A 116 -14.21 -0.10 -10.26
CA GLY A 116 -13.99 -1.22 -9.35
C GLY A 116 -12.53 -1.53 -9.01
N VAL A 117 -11.54 -0.86 -9.60
CA VAL A 117 -10.14 -0.99 -9.16
C VAL A 117 -9.92 -0.17 -7.87
N PRO A 118 -9.55 -0.79 -6.73
CA PRO A 118 -9.17 -0.05 -5.53
C PRO A 118 -7.86 0.72 -5.72
N LEU A 119 -7.85 1.96 -5.24
CA LEU A 119 -6.68 2.85 -5.22
C LEU A 119 -6.16 2.99 -3.78
N ILE A 120 -4.89 2.64 -3.56
CA ILE A 120 -4.18 2.89 -2.30
C ILE A 120 -3.23 4.07 -2.49
N HIS A 121 -3.55 5.18 -1.82
CA HIS A 121 -3.07 6.51 -2.15
C HIS A 121 -2.91 7.37 -0.89
N ALA A 122 -1.85 8.18 -0.83
CA ALA A 122 -1.68 9.15 0.25
C ALA A 122 -2.58 10.37 -0.01
N ASN A 123 -3.21 10.94 1.02
CA ASN A 123 -4.15 12.07 0.85
C ASN A 123 -3.42 13.35 0.39
N ASP A 124 -3.18 13.46 -0.91
CA ASP A 124 -2.38 14.50 -1.54
C ASP A 124 -2.97 15.91 -1.36
N PHE A 125 -4.29 16.03 -1.29
CA PHE A 125 -4.94 17.29 -0.92
C PHE A 125 -4.55 17.72 0.50
N SER A 126 -4.53 16.78 1.45
CA SER A 126 -4.09 17.08 2.82
C SER A 126 -2.59 17.36 2.89
N ILE A 127 -1.76 16.69 2.09
CA ILE A 127 -0.32 16.98 1.98
C ILE A 127 -0.09 18.41 1.45
N GLY A 128 -0.81 18.81 0.41
CA GLY A 128 -0.78 20.18 -0.12
C GLY A 128 -1.23 21.22 0.90
N ARG A 129 -2.33 20.92 1.62
CA ARG A 129 -2.88 21.78 2.68
C ARG A 129 -1.86 22.01 3.81
N VAL A 130 -1.26 20.94 4.34
CA VAL A 130 -0.24 21.01 5.40
C VAL A 130 1.01 21.76 4.93
N GLY A 131 1.41 21.61 3.65
CA GLY A 131 2.51 22.37 3.07
C GLY A 131 2.25 23.89 3.03
N ALA A 132 1.03 24.30 2.66
CA ALA A 132 0.62 25.70 2.70
C ALA A 132 0.49 26.23 4.14
N GLU A 133 -0.13 25.46 5.04
CA GLU A 133 -0.30 25.81 6.46
C GLU A 133 1.05 26.07 7.13
N HIS A 134 2.06 25.23 6.88
CA HIS A 134 3.40 25.46 7.40
C HIS A 134 4.05 26.77 6.89
N LEU A 135 3.87 27.12 5.61
CA LEU A 135 4.41 28.39 5.09
C LEU A 135 3.67 29.61 5.67
N LEU A 136 2.35 29.50 5.90
CA LEU A 136 1.54 30.52 6.56
C LEU A 136 1.97 30.73 8.02
N GLU A 137 2.17 29.64 8.78
CA GLU A 137 2.73 29.67 10.15
C GLU A 137 4.11 30.34 10.21
N ARG A 138 4.92 30.14 9.16
CA ARG A 138 6.26 30.73 9.05
C ARG A 138 6.26 32.20 8.60
N GLY A 139 5.10 32.79 8.32
CA GLY A 139 4.91 34.21 8.03
C GLY A 139 5.13 34.62 6.57
N PHE A 140 5.21 33.66 5.65
CA PHE A 140 5.27 33.96 4.21
C PHE A 140 3.97 34.61 3.72
N ARG A 141 4.05 35.46 2.67
CA ARG A 141 2.91 36.26 2.18
C ARG A 141 2.63 36.12 0.69
N HIS A 142 3.63 35.71 -0.08
CA HIS A 142 3.54 35.45 -1.51
C HIS A 142 3.86 33.97 -1.73
N PHE A 143 3.07 33.33 -2.58
CA PHE A 143 3.09 31.89 -2.77
C PHE A 143 3.06 31.56 -4.27
N GLY A 144 3.49 30.35 -4.60
CA GLY A 144 3.43 29.79 -5.94
C GLY A 144 3.60 28.28 -5.86
N PHE A 145 2.97 27.54 -6.78
CA PHE A 145 3.02 26.08 -6.81
C PHE A 145 3.41 25.62 -8.22
N LEU A 146 4.56 24.93 -8.32
CA LEU A 146 4.99 24.32 -9.59
C LEU A 146 4.35 22.94 -9.74
N GLU A 147 3.36 22.83 -10.62
CA GLU A 147 2.65 21.57 -10.88
C GLU A 147 3.31 20.72 -11.97
N GLN A 148 3.01 19.42 -11.95
CA GLN A 148 3.13 18.50 -13.08
C GLN A 148 1.70 18.14 -13.52
N PRO A 149 1.15 18.75 -14.58
CA PRO A 149 -0.28 18.64 -14.92
C PRO A 149 -0.78 17.20 -15.09
N ASP A 150 0.01 16.34 -15.75
CA ASP A 150 -0.34 14.94 -16.02
C ASP A 150 -0.13 13.99 -14.83
N LYS A 151 0.06 14.54 -13.62
CA LYS A 151 0.30 13.76 -12.39
C LYS A 151 -0.77 14.08 -11.35
N TYR A 152 -1.70 13.14 -11.18
CA TYR A 152 -2.78 13.20 -10.20
C TYR A 152 -2.33 13.70 -8.81
N TRP A 153 -1.23 13.16 -8.29
CA TRP A 153 -0.67 13.57 -7.00
C TRP A 153 -0.25 15.05 -6.94
N SER A 154 0.24 15.61 -8.05
CA SER A 154 0.68 17.00 -8.13
C SER A 154 -0.51 17.95 -8.17
N VAL A 155 -1.51 17.65 -9.01
CA VAL A 155 -2.74 18.44 -9.12
C VAL A 155 -3.48 18.45 -7.79
N ARG A 156 -3.62 17.28 -7.14
CA ARG A 156 -4.29 17.18 -5.84
C ARG A 156 -3.54 17.94 -4.72
N ARG A 157 -2.19 17.97 -4.75
CA ARG A 157 -1.39 18.81 -3.84
C ARG A 157 -1.58 20.30 -4.10
N ARG A 158 -1.55 20.73 -5.37
CA ARG A 158 -1.84 22.12 -5.76
C ARG A 158 -3.20 22.56 -5.22
N ASP A 159 -4.25 21.76 -5.41
CA ASP A 159 -5.61 22.08 -4.97
C ASP A 159 -5.69 22.28 -3.45
N GLY A 160 -5.05 21.40 -2.68
CA GLY A 160 -4.97 21.50 -1.23
C GLY A 160 -4.18 22.72 -0.74
N PHE A 161 -3.06 22.99 -1.40
CA PHE A 161 -2.20 24.15 -1.13
C PHE A 161 -2.97 25.46 -1.39
N ILE A 162 -3.50 25.64 -2.60
CA ILE A 162 -4.30 26.81 -2.99
C ILE A 162 -5.53 26.98 -2.08
N SER A 163 -6.15 25.90 -1.62
CA SER A 163 -7.28 25.97 -0.68
C SER A 163 -6.87 26.61 0.66
N ALA A 164 -5.78 26.17 1.29
CA ALA A 164 -5.29 26.77 2.53
C ALA A 164 -4.84 28.23 2.36
N ILE A 165 -4.12 28.54 1.28
CA ILE A 165 -3.69 29.90 0.96
C ILE A 165 -4.90 30.85 0.83
N LYS A 166 -5.94 30.44 0.07
CA LYS A 166 -7.18 31.23 -0.09
C LYS A 166 -7.97 31.36 1.22
N GLN A 167 -8.01 30.32 2.06
CA GLN A 167 -8.66 30.37 3.38
C GLN A 167 -8.01 31.38 4.36
N LYS A 168 -6.77 31.81 4.10
CA LYS A 168 -6.09 32.89 4.86
C LYS A 168 -6.07 34.23 4.12
N GLY A 169 -6.82 34.39 3.03
CA GLY A 169 -6.90 35.64 2.27
C GLY A 169 -5.70 35.93 1.37
N HIS A 170 -4.84 34.94 1.11
CA HIS A 170 -3.69 35.07 0.22
C HIS A 170 -3.98 34.51 -1.18
N THR A 171 -3.09 34.79 -2.13
CA THR A 171 -3.08 34.24 -3.49
C THR A 171 -1.84 33.37 -3.75
N CYS A 172 -2.00 32.47 -4.72
CA CYS A 172 -1.03 31.52 -5.27
C CYS A 172 -1.46 31.21 -6.72
#